data_AF-A0A1M5WH46-F1
#
_entry.id   AF-A0A1M5WH46-F1
#
_cell.length_a   1.000
_cell.length_b   1.000
_cell.length_c   1.000
_cell.angle_alpha   90.00
_cell.angle_beta   90.00
_cell.angle_gamma   90.00
#
_symmetry.space_group_name_H-M   'P 1'
#
loop_
_entity.id
_entity.type
_entity.pdbx_description
1 polymer ?
#
loop_
_entity_poly.entity_id
_entity_poly.type
_entity_poly.pdbx_seq_one_letter_code
_entity_poly.pdbx_strand_id
1 'polypeptide(L)'
;MTYLVAEGLSNTPAGHRLASLLARPGILRMPGAHNGMAALQAKAAGFESVYLSGAAMTASMGLPDLGVLGLEDVCWFARQIARAADLPILVDGDTGFGEALNVMHMVRSLEDAGAAAVQIEDQILPKKCGHLNDKKLADPLHMAAKIAAARKARRHLLIVARTDAAAEEGVDGAVARAERYIEAGADIIFPEALINAEMFAEFAKRVKVPLLANMTEFGRTPFFTGAEFERMGYRIVIWPVSSLRVANKAQEELYAAINRDDGTHKVLERMQTRKELYARINYQEFEELDSTLVRTIVPEGMPQR
;
A
#
# COMPACT_ATOMS: atom_id res chain seq x y z
N MET A 1 1.87 20.59 -6.12
CA MET A 1 0.74 21.15 -5.36
C MET A 1 0.73 20.55 -3.96
N THR A 2 0.78 21.39 -2.92
CA THR A 2 0.65 21.00 -1.51
C THR A 2 -0.77 20.53 -1.15
N TYR A 3 -0.89 19.62 -0.18
CA TYR A 3 -2.18 19.15 0.33
C TYR A 3 -2.95 20.22 1.15
N LEU A 4 -2.31 21.35 1.45
CA LEU A 4 -2.93 22.46 2.18
C LEU A 4 -3.93 23.27 1.32
N VAL A 5 -3.83 23.17 -0.01
CA VAL A 5 -4.67 23.92 -0.94
C VAL A 5 -5.68 22.98 -1.59
N ALA A 6 -6.96 23.19 -1.30
CA ALA A 6 -8.04 22.32 -1.77
C ALA A 6 -8.16 22.25 -3.31
N GLU A 7 -7.84 23.33 -4.02
CA GLU A 7 -7.92 23.40 -5.48
C GLU A 7 -7.03 22.36 -6.19
N GLY A 8 -5.93 21.95 -5.56
CA GLY A 8 -5.03 20.93 -6.10
C GLY A 8 -5.36 19.49 -5.72
N LEU A 9 -6.38 19.27 -4.90
CA LEU A 9 -6.78 17.94 -4.43
C LEU A 9 -7.90 17.36 -5.30
N SER A 10 -7.89 16.04 -5.48
CA SER A 10 -8.97 15.37 -6.19
C SER A 10 -10.27 15.39 -5.37
N ASN A 11 -11.35 15.89 -5.96
CA ASN A 11 -12.70 15.76 -5.41
C ASN A 11 -13.28 14.33 -5.59
N THR A 12 -12.60 13.48 -6.37
CA THR A 12 -13.02 12.10 -6.61
C THR A 12 -12.46 11.21 -5.50
N PRO A 13 -13.31 10.44 -4.78
CA PRO A 13 -12.85 9.55 -3.71
C PRO A 13 -11.78 8.56 -4.18
N ALA A 14 -10.80 8.27 -3.32
CA ALA A 14 -9.61 7.51 -3.69
C ALA A 14 -9.93 6.13 -4.29
N GLY A 15 -10.96 5.45 -3.76
CA GLY A 15 -11.40 4.15 -4.29
C GLY A 15 -11.99 4.22 -5.70
N HIS A 16 -12.74 5.29 -6.03
CA HIS A 16 -13.24 5.50 -7.40
C HIS A 16 -12.11 5.81 -8.38
N ARG A 17 -11.08 6.55 -7.94
CA ARG A 17 -9.87 6.77 -8.74
C ARG A 17 -9.19 5.44 -9.04
N LEU A 18 -8.95 4.60 -8.02
CA LEU A 18 -8.35 3.27 -8.21
C LEU A 18 -9.19 2.38 -9.14
N ALA A 19 -10.51 2.36 -8.97
CA ALA A 19 -11.41 1.63 -9.86
C ALA A 19 -11.26 2.10 -11.33
N SER A 20 -11.13 3.41 -11.54
CA SER A 20 -10.87 3.98 -12.87
C SER A 20 -9.51 3.54 -13.41
N LEU A 21 -8.47 3.48 -12.57
CA LEU A 21 -7.15 2.98 -12.98
C LEU A 21 -7.22 1.51 -13.42
N LEU A 22 -7.98 0.67 -12.70
CA LEU A 22 -8.16 -0.77 -12.98
C LEU A 22 -9.03 -1.04 -14.23
N ALA A 23 -9.94 -0.11 -14.56
CA ALA A 23 -10.77 -0.23 -15.76
C ALA A 23 -9.99 0.02 -17.07
N ARG A 24 -8.85 0.71 -17.01
CA ARG A 24 -7.98 0.94 -18.17
C ARG A 24 -7.34 -0.38 -18.62
N PRO A 25 -6.99 -0.54 -19.92
CA PRO A 25 -6.19 -1.68 -20.37
C PRO A 25 -4.81 -1.66 -19.71
N GLY A 26 -4.18 -2.83 -19.61
CA GLY A 26 -2.87 -2.97 -18.98
C GLY A 26 -2.92 -3.45 -17.53
N ILE A 27 -1.75 -3.89 -17.05
CA ILE A 27 -1.51 -4.16 -15.64
C ILE A 27 -1.27 -2.87 -14.84
N LEU A 28 -1.95 -2.73 -13.71
CA LEU A 28 -1.70 -1.67 -12.74
C LEU A 28 -0.48 -2.03 -11.88
N ARG A 29 0.49 -1.14 -11.86
CA ARG A 29 1.76 -1.31 -11.13
C ARG A 29 1.72 -0.53 -9.82
N MET A 30 1.92 -1.21 -8.70
CA MET A 30 1.75 -0.66 -7.36
C MET A 30 3.01 -0.90 -6.50
N PRO A 31 4.05 -0.06 -6.61
CA PRO A 31 5.23 -0.21 -5.76
C PRO A 31 4.88 0.06 -4.29
N GLY A 32 5.58 -0.64 -3.39
CA GLY A 32 5.48 -0.43 -1.96
C GLY A 32 6.03 0.94 -1.55
N ALA A 33 5.24 1.74 -0.85
CA ALA A 33 5.67 3.00 -0.24
C ALA A 33 5.45 2.94 1.28
N HIS A 34 6.53 2.87 2.04
CA HIS A 34 6.47 2.74 3.50
C HIS A 34 6.39 4.09 4.25
N ASN A 35 6.53 5.21 3.54
CA ASN A 35 6.38 6.57 4.07
C ASN A 35 6.05 7.58 2.94
N GLY A 36 5.82 8.85 3.32
CA GLY A 36 5.48 9.91 2.37
C GLY A 36 6.57 10.21 1.32
N MET A 37 7.86 10.08 1.68
CA MET A 37 8.96 10.30 0.72
C MET A 37 9.00 9.23 -0.36
N ALA A 38 8.86 7.96 0.02
CA ALA A 38 8.78 6.85 -0.93
C ALA A 38 7.57 7.01 -1.88
N ALA A 39 6.44 7.52 -1.37
CA ALA A 39 5.26 7.79 -2.17
C ALA A 39 5.48 8.93 -3.19
N LEU A 40 6.12 10.03 -2.77
CA LEU A 40 6.51 11.13 -3.66
C LEU A 40 7.49 10.67 -4.75
N GLN A 41 8.45 9.81 -4.39
CA GLN A 41 9.40 9.21 -5.33
C GLN A 41 8.68 8.29 -6.33
N ALA A 42 7.76 7.44 -5.86
CA ALA A 42 6.94 6.58 -6.73
C ALA A 42 6.10 7.42 -7.71
N LYS A 43 5.42 8.46 -7.23
CA LYS A 43 4.66 9.39 -8.07
C LYS A 43 5.51 9.99 -9.19
N ALA A 44 6.69 10.48 -8.83
CA ALA A 44 7.59 11.10 -9.80
C ALA A 44 8.25 10.13 -10.77
N ALA A 45 8.33 8.84 -10.42
CA ALA A 45 8.71 7.78 -11.33
C ALA A 45 7.57 7.37 -12.29
N GLY A 46 6.40 8.02 -12.19
CA GLY A 46 5.25 7.81 -13.06
C GLY A 46 4.29 6.72 -12.59
N PHE A 47 4.40 6.24 -11.34
CA PHE A 47 3.40 5.34 -10.78
C PHE A 47 2.15 6.11 -10.37
N GLU A 48 0.99 5.53 -10.67
CA GLU A 48 -0.32 6.17 -10.46
C GLU A 48 -1.03 5.66 -9.20
N SER A 49 -0.42 4.73 -8.47
CA SER A 49 -0.94 4.15 -7.24
C SER A 49 0.18 3.44 -6.48
N VAL A 50 0.03 3.25 -5.17
CA VAL A 50 1.05 2.63 -4.32
C VAL A 50 0.44 1.58 -3.39
N TYR A 51 1.28 0.66 -2.92
CA TYR A 51 0.92 -0.33 -1.90
C TYR A 51 1.53 0.04 -0.54
N LEU A 52 0.76 -0.15 0.53
CA LEU A 52 1.21 0.00 1.90
C LEU A 52 1.21 -1.37 2.59
N SER A 53 2.38 -2.00 2.66
CA SER A 53 2.56 -3.36 3.19
C SER A 53 2.60 -3.39 4.72
N GLY A 54 1.94 -4.39 5.34
CA GLY A 54 2.04 -4.65 6.78
C GLY A 54 3.47 -4.93 7.24
N ALA A 55 4.20 -5.74 6.45
CA ALA A 55 5.62 -6.02 6.69
C ALA A 55 6.50 -4.77 6.57
N ALA A 56 6.20 -3.86 5.63
CA ALA A 56 6.97 -2.63 5.50
C ALA A 56 6.67 -1.64 6.64
N MET A 57 5.42 -1.57 7.11
CA MET A 57 5.03 -0.72 8.25
C MET A 57 5.71 -1.20 9.54
N THR A 58 5.57 -2.47 9.88
CA THR A 58 6.19 -3.06 11.09
C THR A 58 7.70 -2.90 11.09
N ALA A 59 8.36 -3.24 9.98
CA ALA A 59 9.81 -3.10 9.88
C ALA A 59 10.28 -1.63 9.91
N SER A 60 9.47 -0.68 9.43
CA SER A 60 9.75 0.77 9.60
C SER A 60 9.69 1.21 11.05
N MET A 61 8.98 0.48 11.91
CA MET A 61 8.94 0.67 13.36
C MET A 61 9.97 -0.19 14.12
N GLY A 62 10.81 -0.96 13.41
CA GLY A 62 11.74 -1.91 14.03
C GLY A 62 11.04 -3.13 14.66
N LEU A 63 9.81 -3.42 14.24
CA LEU A 63 9.00 -4.52 14.76
C LEU A 63 8.89 -5.67 13.75
N PRO A 64 8.75 -6.92 14.21
CA PRO A 64 8.47 -8.05 13.32
C PRO A 64 7.01 -8.05 12.87
N ASP A 65 6.77 -8.59 11.67
CA ASP A 65 5.42 -8.70 11.08
C ASP A 65 4.61 -9.85 11.69
N LEU A 66 4.19 -9.69 12.94
CA LEU A 66 3.48 -10.70 13.74
C LEU A 66 2.11 -10.22 14.22
N GLY A 67 1.50 -9.26 13.52
CA GLY A 67 0.18 -8.71 13.86
C GLY A 67 0.18 -7.87 15.14
N VAL A 68 1.27 -7.16 15.42
CA VAL A 68 1.41 -6.30 16.61
C VAL A 68 0.91 -4.86 16.41
N LEU A 69 0.70 -4.43 15.16
CA LEU A 69 0.21 -3.09 14.86
C LEU A 69 -1.27 -2.97 15.19
N GLY A 70 -1.65 -1.81 15.73
CA GLY A 70 -3.04 -1.41 15.84
C GLY A 70 -3.54 -0.72 14.57
N LEU A 71 -4.86 -0.58 14.46
CA LEU A 71 -5.50 0.13 13.34
C LEU A 71 -5.03 1.58 13.22
N GLU A 72 -4.79 2.28 14.34
CA GLU A 72 -4.32 3.67 14.33
C GLU A 72 -2.90 3.80 13.76
N ASP A 73 -2.02 2.83 13.99
CA ASP A 73 -0.68 2.81 13.39
C ASP A 73 -0.80 2.74 11.86
N VAL A 74 -1.66 1.86 11.36
CA VAL A 74 -1.91 1.72 9.92
C VAL A 74 -2.55 2.98 9.33
N CYS A 75 -3.52 3.59 10.03
CA CYS A 75 -4.12 4.85 9.63
C CYS A 75 -3.10 6.00 9.61
N TRP A 76 -2.15 6.01 10.53
CA TRP A 76 -1.06 6.99 10.57
C TRP A 76 -0.17 6.89 9.33
N PHE A 77 0.24 5.68 8.92
CA PHE A 77 1.00 5.45 7.69
C PHE A 77 0.20 5.78 6.42
N ALA A 78 -1.08 5.38 6.35
CA ALA A 78 -1.92 5.67 5.20
C ALA A 78 -2.10 7.19 4.98
N ARG A 79 -2.37 7.94 6.07
CA ARG A 79 -2.64 9.38 6.02
C ARG A 79 -1.45 10.20 5.54
N GLN A 80 -0.25 9.87 5.98
CA GLN A 80 0.95 10.58 5.55
C GLN A 80 1.29 10.30 4.08
N ILE A 81 1.06 9.08 3.58
CA ILE A 81 1.23 8.77 2.16
C ILE A 81 0.18 9.50 1.32
N ALA A 82 -1.09 9.45 1.75
CA ALA A 82 -2.20 10.10 1.04
C ALA A 82 -1.96 11.61 0.92
N ARG A 83 -1.57 12.28 2.01
CA ARG A 83 -1.26 13.72 2.01
C ARG A 83 -0.01 14.07 1.20
N ALA A 84 1.00 13.20 1.18
CA ALA A 84 2.23 13.49 0.47
C ALA A 84 2.05 13.38 -1.05
N ALA A 85 1.41 12.32 -1.53
CA ALA A 85 1.41 12.00 -2.95
C ALA A 85 0.04 12.16 -3.65
N ASP A 86 -1.07 12.20 -2.90
CA ASP A 86 -2.44 12.09 -3.42
C ASP A 86 -2.62 10.95 -4.44
N LEU A 87 -1.90 9.85 -4.24
CA LEU A 87 -2.05 8.63 -5.02
C LEU A 87 -3.07 7.70 -4.34
N PRO A 88 -3.89 6.96 -5.11
CA PRO A 88 -4.62 5.83 -4.57
C PRO A 88 -3.69 4.81 -3.88
N ILE A 89 -4.05 4.42 -2.65
CA ILE A 89 -3.28 3.50 -1.82
C ILE A 89 -4.07 2.21 -1.62
N LEU A 90 -3.47 1.07 -1.92
CA LEU A 90 -3.92 -0.23 -1.43
C LEU A 90 -3.20 -0.54 -0.11
N VAL A 91 -3.96 -0.66 0.97
CA VAL A 91 -3.45 -0.87 2.32
C VAL A 91 -3.59 -2.34 2.73
N ASP A 92 -2.53 -2.91 3.29
CA ASP A 92 -2.58 -4.20 3.97
C ASP A 92 -3.32 -4.06 5.31
N GLY A 93 -4.53 -4.63 5.39
CA GLY A 93 -5.38 -4.61 6.58
C GLY A 93 -5.28 -5.88 7.44
N ASP A 94 -4.26 -6.71 7.20
CA ASP A 94 -4.07 -8.01 7.84
C ASP A 94 -5.40 -8.82 7.84
N THR A 95 -5.86 -9.26 9.01
CA THR A 95 -7.09 -10.04 9.19
C THR A 95 -8.31 -9.17 9.56
N GLY A 96 -8.17 -7.84 9.48
CA GLY A 96 -9.22 -6.87 9.79
C GLY A 96 -9.26 -6.36 11.24
N PHE A 97 -8.17 -6.50 11.99
CA PHE A 97 -8.02 -6.04 13.39
C PHE A 97 -9.12 -6.52 14.36
N GLY A 98 -9.66 -7.72 14.09
CA GLY A 98 -10.71 -8.36 14.88
C GLY A 98 -11.75 -9.06 14.00
N GLU A 99 -13.00 -9.03 14.43
CA GLU A 99 -14.13 -9.67 13.74
C GLU A 99 -14.96 -8.66 12.94
N ALA A 100 -16.14 -9.06 12.46
CA ALA A 100 -16.95 -8.28 11.51
C ALA A 100 -17.10 -6.79 11.88
N LEU A 101 -17.42 -6.45 13.14
CA LEU A 101 -17.55 -5.04 13.55
C LEU A 101 -16.21 -4.29 13.54
N ASN A 102 -15.10 -4.96 13.87
CA ASN A 102 -13.76 -4.38 13.78
C ASN A 102 -13.37 -4.14 12.33
N VAL A 103 -13.69 -5.08 11.43
CA VAL A 103 -13.49 -4.93 9.98
C VAL A 103 -14.28 -3.73 9.44
N MET A 104 -15.54 -3.58 9.87
CA MET A 104 -16.34 -2.40 9.51
C MET A 104 -15.68 -1.11 9.98
N HIS A 105 -15.22 -1.07 11.25
CA HIS A 105 -14.50 0.07 11.79
C HIS A 105 -13.21 0.37 11.02
N MET A 106 -12.39 -0.64 10.72
CA MET A 106 -11.18 -0.53 9.90
C MET A 106 -11.48 0.10 8.55
N VAL A 107 -12.50 -0.37 7.83
CA VAL A 107 -12.87 0.18 6.52
C VAL A 107 -13.19 1.66 6.61
N ARG A 108 -13.96 2.09 7.63
CA ARG A 108 -14.27 3.51 7.85
C ARG A 108 -13.00 4.32 8.12
N SER A 109 -12.18 3.87 9.06
CA SER A 109 -10.96 4.56 9.47
C SER A 109 -9.94 4.68 8.34
N LEU A 110 -9.77 3.64 7.52
CA LEU A 110 -8.88 3.67 6.37
C LEU A 110 -9.38 4.60 5.26
N GLU A 111 -10.70 4.64 5.00
CA GLU A 111 -11.25 5.65 4.08
C GLU A 111 -10.98 7.07 4.55
N ASP A 112 -11.20 7.34 5.85
CA ASP A 112 -10.95 8.66 6.44
C ASP A 112 -9.44 9.01 6.43
N ALA A 113 -8.57 8.01 6.49
CA ALA A 113 -7.13 8.17 6.31
C ALA A 113 -6.69 8.34 4.84
N GLY A 114 -7.58 8.14 3.87
CA GLY A 114 -7.30 8.34 2.44
C GLY A 114 -6.99 7.06 1.65
N ALA A 115 -7.24 5.87 2.20
CA ALA A 115 -7.06 4.61 1.48
C ALA A 115 -8.04 4.46 0.31
N ALA A 116 -7.55 3.88 -0.80
CA ALA A 116 -8.36 3.55 -1.97
C ALA A 116 -8.86 2.10 -1.95
N ALA A 117 -8.08 1.21 -1.36
CA ALA A 117 -8.40 -0.19 -1.20
C ALA A 117 -7.81 -0.74 0.10
N VAL A 118 -8.39 -1.84 0.57
CA VAL A 118 -7.87 -2.63 1.70
C VAL A 118 -7.74 -4.08 1.28
N GLN A 119 -6.64 -4.71 1.67
CA GLN A 119 -6.45 -6.15 1.65
C GLN A 119 -6.85 -6.74 2.99
N ILE A 120 -7.65 -7.81 2.96
CA ILE A 120 -7.99 -8.61 4.13
C ILE A 120 -7.62 -10.06 3.82
N GLU A 121 -6.97 -10.76 4.74
CA GLU A 121 -6.46 -12.12 4.55
C GLU A 121 -7.14 -13.17 5.43
N ASP A 122 -7.14 -14.42 4.96
CA ASP A 122 -7.76 -15.56 5.63
C ASP A 122 -6.85 -16.30 6.63
N GLN A 123 -5.76 -15.68 7.09
CA GLN A 123 -4.92 -16.24 8.13
C GLN A 123 -5.54 -16.08 9.53
N ILE A 124 -5.16 -16.97 10.45
CA ILE A 124 -5.40 -16.85 11.89
C ILE A 124 -4.20 -16.15 12.54
N LEU A 125 -4.46 -15.22 13.46
CA LEU A 125 -3.39 -14.54 14.21
C LEU A 125 -2.66 -15.50 15.18
N PRO A 126 -1.33 -15.32 15.41
CA PRO A 126 -0.46 -14.37 14.72
C PRO A 126 -0.22 -14.80 13.27
N LYS A 127 -0.45 -13.88 12.34
CA LYS A 127 -0.25 -14.12 10.92
C LYS A 127 1.24 -14.14 10.59
N LYS A 128 1.59 -14.79 9.48
CA LYS A 128 2.96 -14.89 8.97
C LYS A 128 3.00 -14.45 7.52
N CYS A 129 4.17 -14.00 7.08
CA CYS A 129 4.41 -13.75 5.66
C CYS A 129 4.09 -14.99 4.82
N GLY A 130 3.40 -14.81 3.67
CA GLY A 130 2.91 -15.90 2.83
C GLY A 130 3.97 -16.86 2.29
N HIS A 131 5.25 -16.48 2.30
CA HIS A 131 6.36 -17.35 1.90
C HIS A 131 6.94 -18.23 3.04
N LEU A 132 6.44 -18.10 4.27
CA LEU A 132 6.85 -18.88 5.45
C LEU A 132 5.99 -20.13 5.66
N ASN A 133 6.49 -21.09 6.46
CA ASN A 133 5.82 -22.35 6.79
C ASN A 133 4.83 -22.23 7.97
N ASP A 134 3.97 -23.25 8.11
CA ASP A 134 3.01 -23.43 9.21
C ASP A 134 2.07 -22.24 9.38
N LYS A 135 1.37 -21.90 8.29
CA LYS A 135 0.28 -20.93 8.32
C LYS A 135 -0.97 -21.68 8.81
N LYS A 136 -1.92 -20.93 9.34
CA LYS A 136 -3.22 -21.47 9.73
C LYS A 136 -4.28 -20.59 9.11
N LEU A 137 -5.18 -21.20 8.37
CA LEU A 137 -6.25 -20.49 7.70
C LEU A 137 -7.52 -20.56 8.52
N ALA A 138 -8.25 -19.45 8.55
CA ALA A 138 -9.59 -19.40 9.06
C ALA A 138 -10.53 -20.24 8.18
N ASP A 139 -11.66 -20.62 8.75
CA ASP A 139 -12.77 -21.17 7.98
C ASP A 139 -13.15 -20.19 6.85
N PRO A 140 -13.30 -20.66 5.60
CA PRO A 140 -13.68 -19.81 4.48
C PRO A 140 -14.96 -18.98 4.74
N LEU A 141 -15.92 -19.50 5.50
CA LEU A 141 -17.16 -18.80 5.84
C LEU A 141 -16.91 -17.65 6.82
N HIS A 142 -15.98 -17.80 7.75
CA HIS A 142 -15.59 -16.71 8.65
C HIS A 142 -14.90 -15.57 7.88
N MET A 143 -14.00 -15.91 6.97
CA MET A 143 -13.38 -14.90 6.10
C MET A 143 -14.42 -14.22 5.19
N ALA A 144 -15.32 -14.99 4.58
CA ALA A 144 -16.40 -14.45 3.76
C ALA A 144 -17.30 -13.48 4.56
N ALA A 145 -17.60 -13.79 5.83
CA ALA A 145 -18.34 -12.89 6.70
C ALA A 145 -17.61 -11.55 6.94
N LYS A 146 -16.28 -11.58 7.10
CA LYS A 146 -15.46 -10.36 7.20
C LYS A 146 -15.47 -9.55 5.90
N ILE A 147 -15.35 -10.21 4.74
CA ILE A 147 -15.47 -9.56 3.42
C ILE A 147 -16.85 -8.90 3.25
N ALA A 148 -17.93 -9.60 3.60
CA ALA A 148 -19.28 -9.04 3.55
C ALA A 148 -19.45 -7.83 4.49
N ALA A 149 -18.86 -7.89 5.68
CA ALA A 149 -18.85 -6.78 6.63
C ALA A 149 -18.08 -5.56 6.07
N ALA A 150 -16.91 -5.78 5.47
CA ALA A 150 -16.15 -4.74 4.78
C ALA A 150 -16.98 -4.12 3.64
N ARG A 151 -17.64 -4.96 2.83
CA ARG A 151 -18.50 -4.54 1.70
C ARG A 151 -19.67 -3.70 2.16
N LYS A 152 -20.23 -4.00 3.34
CA LYS A 152 -21.32 -3.25 3.96
C LYS A 152 -20.88 -1.89 4.49
N ALA A 153 -19.64 -1.76 4.99
CA ALA A 153 -19.15 -0.54 5.64
C ALA A 153 -18.56 0.50 4.68
N ARG A 154 -18.05 0.09 3.52
CA ARG A 154 -17.37 1.00 2.58
C ARG A 154 -18.29 2.09 2.03
N ARG A 155 -17.74 3.29 1.80
CA ARG A 155 -18.30 4.31 0.89
C ARG A 155 -17.82 4.09 -0.53
N HIS A 156 -16.51 3.89 -0.71
CA HIS A 156 -15.86 3.83 -2.02
C HIS A 156 -14.68 2.85 -2.08
N LEU A 157 -14.15 2.44 -0.94
CA LEU A 157 -12.93 1.64 -0.83
C LEU A 157 -13.07 0.26 -1.50
N LEU A 158 -12.12 -0.15 -2.35
CA LEU A 158 -12.13 -1.49 -2.96
C LEU A 158 -11.63 -2.53 -1.96
N ILE A 159 -12.21 -3.73 -2.01
CA ILE A 159 -11.89 -4.84 -1.09
C ILE A 159 -11.10 -5.88 -1.87
N VAL A 160 -9.86 -6.09 -1.45
CA VAL A 160 -9.01 -7.18 -1.90
C VAL A 160 -9.12 -8.31 -0.89
N ALA A 161 -9.61 -9.49 -1.31
CA ALA A 161 -9.51 -10.67 -0.48
C ALA A 161 -8.25 -11.45 -0.83
N ARG A 162 -7.36 -11.58 0.15
CA ARG A 162 -6.14 -12.40 0.07
C ARG A 162 -6.43 -13.80 0.59
N THR A 163 -5.97 -14.81 -0.13
CA THR A 163 -5.99 -16.20 0.34
C THR A 163 -4.60 -16.81 0.30
N ASP A 164 -4.20 -17.43 1.40
CA ASP A 164 -2.93 -18.15 1.55
C ASP A 164 -3.07 -19.67 1.28
N ALA A 165 -4.25 -20.11 0.81
CA ALA A 165 -4.63 -21.50 0.67
C ALA A 165 -3.86 -22.30 -0.39
N ALA A 166 -3.24 -21.66 -1.38
CA ALA A 166 -2.57 -22.39 -2.46
C ALA A 166 -1.45 -23.32 -1.95
N ALA A 167 -0.79 -22.93 -0.85
CA ALA A 167 0.30 -23.71 -0.25
C ALA A 167 -0.18 -24.98 0.49
N GLU A 168 -1.39 -24.96 1.03
CA GLU A 168 -1.91 -26.02 1.93
C GLU A 168 -3.03 -26.84 1.28
N GLU A 169 -3.89 -26.18 0.50
CA GLU A 169 -5.09 -26.76 -0.14
C GLU A 169 -4.94 -26.84 -1.67
N GLY A 170 -3.80 -26.42 -2.22
CA GLY A 170 -3.56 -26.36 -3.66
C GLY A 170 -4.36 -25.28 -4.39
N VAL A 171 -4.21 -25.23 -5.72
CA VAL A 171 -4.93 -24.26 -6.57
C VAL A 171 -6.44 -24.43 -6.46
N ASP A 172 -6.94 -25.67 -6.35
CA ASP A 172 -8.36 -25.96 -6.21
C ASP A 172 -8.97 -25.36 -4.93
N GLY A 173 -8.31 -25.55 -3.78
CA GLY A 173 -8.78 -24.97 -2.51
C GLY A 173 -8.74 -23.43 -2.53
N ALA A 174 -7.67 -22.86 -3.10
CA ALA A 174 -7.56 -21.41 -3.26
C ALA A 174 -8.66 -20.83 -4.17
N VAL A 175 -9.01 -21.51 -5.27
CA VAL A 175 -10.11 -21.09 -6.15
C VAL A 175 -11.45 -21.19 -5.42
N ALA A 176 -11.71 -22.29 -4.72
CA ALA A 176 -12.95 -22.49 -3.98
C ALA A 176 -13.16 -21.44 -2.87
N ARG A 177 -12.08 -20.98 -2.23
CA ARG A 177 -12.10 -19.85 -1.28
C ARG A 177 -12.33 -18.52 -2.00
N ALA A 178 -11.62 -18.27 -3.09
CA ALA A 178 -11.76 -17.05 -3.88
C ALA A 178 -13.19 -16.84 -4.39
N GLU A 179 -13.84 -17.89 -4.90
CA GLU A 179 -15.25 -17.83 -5.34
C GLU A 179 -16.18 -17.39 -4.20
N ARG A 180 -16.03 -17.97 -3.00
CA ARG A 180 -16.80 -17.55 -1.82
C ARG A 180 -16.53 -16.10 -1.42
N TYR A 181 -15.28 -15.64 -1.53
CA TYR A 181 -14.93 -14.25 -1.18
C TYR A 181 -15.49 -13.26 -2.21
N ILE A 182 -15.56 -13.66 -3.50
CA ILE A 182 -16.23 -12.89 -4.55
C ILE A 182 -17.73 -12.81 -4.28
N GLU A 183 -18.39 -13.93 -3.96
CA GLU A 183 -19.81 -13.95 -3.59
C GLU A 183 -20.11 -13.06 -2.38
N ALA A 184 -19.19 -12.99 -1.40
CA ALA A 184 -19.27 -12.11 -0.24
C ALA A 184 -19.04 -10.62 -0.57
N GLY A 185 -18.52 -10.31 -1.76
CA GLY A 185 -18.36 -8.94 -2.27
C GLY A 185 -16.93 -8.41 -2.35
N ALA A 186 -15.92 -9.28 -2.40
CA ALA A 186 -14.56 -8.87 -2.78
C ALA A 186 -14.53 -8.36 -4.24
N ASP A 187 -13.85 -7.23 -4.48
CA ASP A 187 -13.71 -6.68 -5.84
C ASP A 187 -12.47 -7.23 -6.55
N ILE A 188 -11.46 -7.65 -5.78
CA ILE A 188 -10.14 -8.09 -6.26
C ILE A 188 -9.74 -9.33 -5.44
N ILE A 189 -9.10 -10.30 -6.09
CA ILE A 189 -8.51 -11.47 -5.41
C ILE A 189 -6.99 -11.43 -5.47
N PHE A 190 -6.36 -11.72 -4.33
CA PHE A 190 -4.93 -11.94 -4.20
C PHE A 190 -4.69 -13.41 -3.83
N PRO A 191 -4.34 -14.27 -4.80
CA PRO A 191 -3.88 -15.62 -4.52
C PRO A 191 -2.40 -15.62 -4.11
N GLU A 192 -2.12 -15.81 -2.82
CA GLU A 192 -0.76 -15.91 -2.31
C GLU A 192 -0.17 -17.31 -2.54
N ALA A 193 1.15 -17.40 -2.56
CA ALA A 193 1.91 -18.65 -2.67
C ALA A 193 1.69 -19.47 -3.96
N LEU A 194 1.35 -18.82 -5.08
CA LEU A 194 1.53 -19.41 -6.41
C LEU A 194 3.02 -19.35 -6.81
N ILE A 195 3.60 -20.51 -7.12
CA ILE A 195 5.06 -20.68 -7.21
C ILE A 195 5.61 -20.82 -8.64
N ASN A 196 4.75 -20.83 -9.66
CA ASN A 196 5.18 -20.90 -11.06
C ASN A 196 4.13 -20.26 -11.99
N ALA A 197 4.51 -20.04 -13.24
CA ALA A 197 3.69 -19.40 -14.26
C ALA A 197 2.40 -20.18 -14.56
N GLU A 198 2.47 -21.52 -14.51
CA GLU A 198 1.35 -22.42 -14.78
C GLU A 198 0.25 -22.23 -13.74
N MET A 199 0.61 -22.19 -12.45
CA MET A 199 -0.33 -21.93 -11.34
C MET A 199 -0.98 -20.55 -11.46
N PHE A 200 -0.20 -19.51 -11.79
CA PHE A 200 -0.73 -18.16 -12.03
C PHE A 200 -1.77 -18.16 -13.16
N ALA A 201 -1.41 -18.74 -14.32
CA ALA A 201 -2.29 -18.80 -15.48
C ALA A 201 -3.53 -19.68 -15.23
N GLU A 202 -3.40 -20.78 -14.50
CA GLU A 202 -4.51 -21.65 -14.14
C GLU A 202 -5.51 -20.96 -13.21
N PHE A 203 -5.02 -20.27 -12.18
CA PHE A 203 -5.87 -19.51 -11.27
C PHE A 203 -6.65 -18.41 -12.03
N ALA A 204 -5.98 -17.67 -12.91
CA ALA A 204 -6.58 -16.62 -13.74
C ALA A 204 -7.60 -17.15 -14.78
N LYS A 205 -7.45 -18.40 -15.21
CA LYS A 205 -8.46 -19.05 -16.06
C LYS A 205 -9.76 -19.31 -15.33
N ARG A 206 -9.74 -19.51 -14.01
CA ARG A 206 -10.91 -19.91 -13.21
C ARG A 206 -11.58 -18.74 -12.50
N VAL A 207 -10.80 -17.79 -11.98
CA VAL A 207 -11.32 -16.64 -11.23
C VAL A 207 -11.48 -15.42 -12.14
N LYS A 208 -12.70 -14.85 -12.21
CA LYS A 208 -13.08 -13.80 -13.17
C LYS A 208 -13.33 -12.42 -12.56
N VAL A 209 -12.48 -12.05 -11.60
CA VAL A 209 -12.35 -10.68 -11.08
C VAL A 209 -10.89 -10.23 -11.26
N PRO A 210 -10.57 -8.92 -11.15
CA PRO A 210 -9.18 -8.47 -11.17
C PRO A 210 -8.32 -9.25 -10.16
N LEU A 211 -7.17 -9.74 -10.63
CA LEU A 211 -6.23 -10.49 -9.81
C LEU A 211 -4.99 -9.66 -9.52
N LEU A 212 -4.48 -9.80 -8.29
CA LEU A 212 -3.25 -9.18 -7.80
C LEU A 212 -2.14 -10.22 -7.68
N ALA A 213 -0.98 -9.91 -8.28
CA ALA A 213 0.24 -10.69 -8.17
C ALA A 213 1.23 -10.02 -7.20
N ASN A 214 1.75 -10.80 -6.26
CA ASN A 214 2.75 -10.35 -5.30
C ASN A 214 4.17 -10.62 -5.82
N MET A 215 4.92 -9.56 -6.10
CA MET A 215 6.32 -9.64 -6.53
C MET A 215 7.27 -9.12 -5.45
N THR A 216 7.24 -9.77 -4.29
CA THR A 216 8.26 -9.57 -3.25
C THR A 216 9.54 -10.33 -3.57
N GLU A 217 10.68 -9.75 -3.21
CA GLU A 217 11.99 -10.39 -3.38
C GLU A 217 12.21 -11.49 -2.34
N PHE A 218 13.10 -12.43 -2.68
CA PHE A 218 13.56 -13.51 -1.80
C PHE A 218 12.43 -14.42 -1.27
N GLY A 219 11.33 -14.49 -2.01
CA GLY A 219 10.20 -15.40 -1.77
C GLY A 219 10.34 -16.71 -2.53
N ARG A 220 9.23 -17.45 -2.60
CA ARG A 220 9.13 -18.71 -3.37
C ARG A 220 8.77 -18.53 -4.83
N THR A 221 8.21 -17.38 -5.17
CA THR A 221 7.77 -17.04 -6.52
C THR A 221 8.97 -16.61 -7.34
N PRO A 222 9.20 -17.19 -8.54
CA PRO A 222 10.20 -16.71 -9.47
C PRO A 222 9.97 -15.24 -9.85
N PHE A 223 11.03 -14.55 -10.24
CA PHE A 223 10.91 -13.17 -10.68
C PHE A 223 10.20 -13.08 -12.03
N PHE A 224 9.05 -12.42 -12.04
CA PHE A 224 8.29 -12.07 -13.23
C PHE A 224 8.13 -10.55 -13.33
N THR A 225 8.14 -10.05 -14.56
CA THR A 225 7.82 -8.67 -14.88
C THR A 225 6.31 -8.43 -14.83
N GLY A 226 5.88 -7.17 -14.70
CA GLY A 226 4.47 -6.82 -14.80
C GLY A 226 3.84 -7.27 -16.12
N ALA A 227 4.57 -7.17 -17.24
CA ALA A 227 4.09 -7.63 -18.54
C ALA A 227 3.91 -9.16 -18.62
N GLU A 228 4.72 -9.94 -17.90
CA GLU A 228 4.53 -11.39 -17.77
C GLU A 228 3.28 -11.72 -16.97
N PHE A 229 3.07 -11.05 -15.84
CA PHE A 229 1.85 -11.20 -15.06
C PHE A 229 0.60 -10.82 -15.85
N GLU A 230 0.68 -9.76 -16.65
CA GLU A 230 -0.42 -9.36 -17.54
C GLU A 230 -0.78 -10.47 -18.53
N ARG A 231 0.22 -11.09 -19.17
CA ARG A 231 0.02 -12.25 -20.07
C ARG A 231 -0.57 -13.46 -19.36
N MET A 232 -0.30 -13.61 -18.06
CA MET A 232 -0.89 -14.67 -17.22
C MET A 232 -2.32 -14.34 -16.76
N GLY A 233 -2.83 -13.13 -17.02
CA GLY A 233 -4.21 -12.72 -16.70
C GLY A 233 -4.35 -11.87 -15.44
N TYR A 234 -3.25 -11.36 -14.88
CA TYR A 234 -3.27 -10.49 -13.71
C TYR A 234 -3.47 -9.02 -14.09
N ARG A 235 -4.17 -8.28 -13.23
CA ARG A 235 -4.49 -6.86 -13.45
C ARG A 235 -3.73 -5.94 -12.53
N ILE A 236 -3.13 -6.46 -11.46
CA ILE A 236 -2.34 -5.71 -10.49
C ILE A 236 -1.05 -6.47 -10.21
N VAL A 237 0.06 -5.75 -10.10
CA VAL A 237 1.31 -6.26 -9.52
C VAL A 237 1.80 -5.33 -8.42
N ILE A 238 2.15 -5.90 -7.26
CA ILE A 238 2.74 -5.19 -6.12
C ILE A 238 4.23 -5.55 -5.96
N TRP A 239 5.02 -4.57 -5.52
CA TRP A 239 6.40 -4.75 -5.06
C TRP A 239 6.48 -4.29 -3.61
N PRO A 240 5.99 -5.10 -2.66
CA PRO A 240 5.43 -4.60 -1.40
C PRO A 240 6.46 -3.98 -0.46
N VAL A 241 7.68 -4.51 -0.45
CA VAL A 241 8.73 -4.16 0.52
C VAL A 241 10.03 -3.67 -0.14
N SER A 242 10.07 -3.57 -1.47
CA SER A 242 11.30 -3.30 -2.24
C SER A 242 11.94 -1.95 -1.88
N SER A 243 11.12 -0.90 -1.74
CA SER A 243 11.60 0.43 -1.35
C SER A 243 12.25 0.43 0.03
N LEU A 244 11.67 -0.30 0.99
CA LEU A 244 12.20 -0.43 2.33
C LEU A 244 13.50 -1.24 2.33
N ARG A 245 13.56 -2.35 1.58
CA ARG A 245 14.78 -3.18 1.49
C ARG A 245 15.97 -2.37 0.99
N VAL A 246 15.79 -1.59 -0.07
CA VAL A 246 16.83 -0.72 -0.63
C VAL A 246 17.21 0.38 0.36
N ALA A 247 16.22 1.04 0.98
CA ALA A 247 16.47 2.10 1.96
C ALA A 247 17.27 1.58 3.16
N ASN A 248 16.87 0.45 3.73
CA ASN A 248 17.55 -0.16 4.88
C ASN A 248 18.99 -0.56 4.53
N LYS A 249 19.22 -1.10 3.33
CA LYS A 249 20.58 -1.45 2.92
C LYS A 249 21.48 -0.22 2.74
N ALA A 250 20.94 0.86 2.17
CA ALA A 250 21.66 2.12 2.04
C ALA A 250 21.98 2.74 3.41
N GLN A 251 21.07 2.64 4.38
CA GLN A 251 21.29 3.09 5.76
C GLN A 251 22.36 2.26 6.47
N GLU A 252 22.32 0.93 6.34
CA GLU A 252 23.34 0.03 6.90
C GLU A 252 24.74 0.42 6.40
N GLU A 253 24.88 0.62 5.10
CA GLU A 253 26.16 0.99 4.47
C GLU A 253 26.60 2.41 4.86
N LEU A 254 25.66 3.36 4.99
CA LEU A 254 25.93 4.70 5.49
C LEU A 254 26.48 4.68 6.92
N TYR A 255 25.83 3.96 7.84
CA TYR A 255 26.27 3.90 9.23
C TYR A 255 27.62 3.18 9.37
N ALA A 256 27.86 2.13 8.59
CA ALA A 256 29.17 1.48 8.52
C ALA A 256 30.26 2.44 8.02
N ALA A 257 29.96 3.28 7.03
CA ALA A 257 30.88 4.29 6.52
C ALA A 257 31.17 5.38 7.55
N ILE A 258 30.15 5.92 8.23
CA ILE A 258 30.32 6.93 9.29
C ILE A 258 31.21 6.38 10.41
N ASN A 259 30.94 5.17 10.88
CA ASN A 259 31.72 4.55 11.96
C ASN A 259 33.18 4.29 11.57
N ARG A 260 33.44 3.97 10.29
CA ARG A 260 34.80 3.71 9.79
C ARG A 260 35.59 4.99 9.51
N ASP A 261 34.95 6.00 8.94
CA ASP A 261 35.61 7.18 8.37
C ASP A 261 35.41 8.45 9.21
N ASP A 262 34.73 8.37 10.35
CA ASP A 262 34.34 9.50 11.21
C ASP A 262 33.63 10.62 10.43
N GLY A 263 32.80 10.23 9.46
CA GLY A 263 32.06 11.17 8.62
C GLY A 263 31.46 10.56 7.37
N THR A 264 30.75 11.40 6.61
CA THR A 264 29.98 10.99 5.41
C THR A 264 30.67 11.33 4.09
N HIS A 265 31.84 11.97 4.14
CA HIS A 265 32.52 12.55 2.98
C HIS A 265 32.84 11.55 1.85
N LYS A 266 32.96 10.25 2.15
CA LYS A 266 33.22 9.19 1.16
C LYS A 266 31.98 8.55 0.53
N VAL A 267 30.78 8.95 0.93
CA VAL A 267 29.52 8.38 0.42
C VAL A 267 28.55 9.45 -0.10
N LEU A 268 29.02 10.68 -0.32
CA LEU A 268 28.20 11.81 -0.77
C LEU A 268 27.49 11.54 -2.11
N GLU A 269 28.14 10.85 -3.04
CA GLU A 269 27.59 10.50 -4.35
C GLU A 269 26.38 9.56 -4.30
N ARG A 270 26.14 8.93 -3.15
CA ARG A 270 25.02 8.01 -2.91
C ARG A 270 23.83 8.70 -2.25
N MET A 271 23.97 9.98 -1.90
CA MET A 271 22.93 10.73 -1.19
C MET A 271 22.07 11.53 -2.17
N GLN A 272 20.79 11.62 -1.84
CA GLN A 272 19.93 12.65 -2.44
C GLN A 272 20.47 14.03 -2.05
N THR A 273 20.71 14.89 -3.04
CA THR A 273 21.15 16.28 -2.81
C THR A 273 20.03 17.12 -2.20
N ARG A 274 20.38 18.25 -1.58
CA ARG A 274 19.38 19.22 -1.06
C ARG A 274 18.45 19.73 -2.16
N LYS A 275 18.99 19.99 -3.35
CA LYS A 275 18.19 20.46 -4.50
C LYS A 275 17.15 19.42 -4.92
N GLU A 276 17.53 18.15 -5.00
CA GLU A 276 16.60 17.05 -5.31
C GLU A 276 15.57 16.86 -4.20
N LEU A 277 15.98 16.96 -2.92
CA LEU A 277 15.08 16.86 -1.79
C LEU A 277 14.02 17.97 -1.83
N TYR A 278 14.44 19.23 -2.00
CA TYR A 278 13.54 20.39 -2.03
C TYR A 278 12.55 20.33 -3.20
N ALA A 279 13.04 19.92 -4.37
CA ALA A 279 12.16 19.67 -5.51
C ALA A 279 11.15 18.55 -5.22
N ARG A 280 11.57 17.48 -4.51
CA ARG A 280 10.71 16.32 -4.22
C ARG A 280 9.62 16.63 -3.19
N ILE A 281 9.90 17.47 -2.19
CA ILE A 281 8.93 17.87 -1.16
C ILE A 281 8.16 19.15 -1.50
N ASN A 282 8.29 19.64 -2.74
CA ASN A 282 7.64 20.86 -3.23
C ASN A 282 7.93 22.09 -2.35
N TYR A 283 9.17 22.22 -1.85
CA TYR A 283 9.52 23.26 -0.86
C TYR A 283 9.12 24.67 -1.32
N GLN A 284 9.41 25.01 -2.58
CA GLN A 284 9.10 26.31 -3.16
C GLN A 284 7.59 26.61 -3.19
N GLU A 285 6.73 25.60 -3.40
CA GLU A 285 5.28 25.81 -3.42
C GLU A 285 4.75 26.21 -2.03
N PHE A 286 5.37 25.72 -0.95
CA PHE A 286 5.01 26.14 0.40
C PHE A 286 5.48 27.57 0.70
N GLU A 287 6.68 27.95 0.25
CA GLU A 287 7.17 29.34 0.38
C GLU A 287 6.29 30.32 -0.41
N GLU A 288 5.92 29.96 -1.65
CA GLU A 288 5.01 30.74 -2.47
C GLU A 288 3.65 30.90 -1.80
N LEU A 289 3.06 29.80 -1.30
CA LEU A 289 1.79 29.85 -0.58
C LEU A 289 1.85 30.78 0.64
N ASP A 290 2.86 30.65 1.50
CA ASP A 290 3.02 31.51 2.67
C ASP A 290 3.12 32.99 2.29
N SER A 291 3.90 33.30 1.25
CA SER A 291 4.07 34.67 0.74
C SER A 291 2.75 35.32 0.26
N THR A 292 1.81 34.52 -0.26
CA THR A 292 0.50 35.03 -0.69
C THR A 292 -0.44 35.35 0.48
N LEU A 293 -0.25 34.70 1.63
CA LEU A 293 -1.09 34.90 2.82
C LEU A 293 -0.57 36.03 3.71
N VAL A 294 0.75 36.25 3.75
CA VAL A 294 1.37 37.34 4.50
C VAL A 294 1.19 38.66 3.75
N ARG A 295 0.00 39.25 3.81
CA ARG A 295 -0.19 40.69 3.62
C ARG A 295 -0.11 41.37 4.97
N THR A 296 0.99 42.07 5.25
CA THR A 296 1.11 42.95 6.41
C THR A 296 0.04 44.05 6.32
N ILE A 297 -0.96 44.01 7.20
CA ILE A 297 -1.92 45.11 7.38
C ILE A 297 -1.31 46.06 8.42
N VAL A 298 -0.91 47.26 8.01
CA VAL A 298 -0.51 48.33 8.93
C VAL A 298 -1.78 48.89 9.57
N PRO A 299 -1.87 49.02 10.90
CA PRO A 299 -2.99 49.72 11.52
C PRO A 299 -3.05 51.15 11.00
N GLU A 300 -4.19 51.59 10.45
CA GLU A 300 -4.44 53.01 10.25
C GLU A 300 -4.41 53.65 11.64
N GLY A 301 -3.38 54.45 11.91
CA GLY A 301 -3.12 55.00 13.23
C GLY A 301 -4.38 55.68 13.78
N MET A 302 -4.75 55.36 15.03
CA MET A 302 -5.78 56.12 15.72
C MET A 302 -5.38 57.60 15.73
N PRO A 303 -6.23 58.53 15.27
CA PRO A 303 -5.92 59.95 15.34
C PRO A 303 -5.74 60.33 16.81
N GLN A 304 -4.51 60.61 17.21
CA GLN A 304 -4.24 61.20 18.51
C GLN A 304 -4.76 62.63 18.46
N ARG A 305 -5.87 62.88 19.16
CA ARG A 305 -6.40 64.23 19.41
C ARG A 305 -5.60 64.91 20.49
#